data_AF-K8EAF6-F1
#
_entry.id   AF-K8EAF6-F1
#
_cell.length_a   1.000
_cell.length_b   1.000
_cell.length_c   1.000
_cell.angle_alpha   90.00
_cell.angle_beta   90.00
_cell.angle_gamma   90.00
#
_symmetry.space_group_name_H-M   'P 1'
#
loop_
_entity.id
_entity.type
_entity.pdbx_description
1 polymer ?
#
loop_
_entity_poly.entity_id
_entity_poly.type
_entity_poly.pdbx_seq_one_letter_code
_entity_poly.pdbx_strand_id
1 'polypeptide(L)'
;MATTTSNNIKSLHEKLRVDSGSFQQLQQELQANIEARKTFTQQATENEMVLEELKSLEEGANVYKLIGPMLAKQDVVEATSNVTKRLEFINAERLVKRFVDFSRSRSFCFSTRLEKAAEAIEKKFDQTQRDIQILQQRIAQLSTGAAAGGGGAMLDTA
;
A
#
# COMPACT_ATOMS: atom_id res chain seq x y z
N MET A 1 36.23 3.76 -7.04
CA MET A 1 35.49 5.01 -7.27
C MET A 1 34.44 4.87 -8.38
N ALA A 2 34.81 4.54 -9.63
CA ALA A 2 33.86 4.41 -10.75
C ALA A 2 32.73 3.37 -10.53
N THR A 3 33.04 2.23 -9.93
CA THR A 3 32.07 1.16 -9.63
C THR A 3 31.04 1.58 -8.58
N THR A 4 31.45 2.37 -7.58
CA THR A 4 30.57 2.90 -6.53
C THR A 4 29.56 3.90 -7.11
N THR A 5 30.00 4.77 -8.01
CA THR A 5 29.12 5.72 -8.70
C THR A 5 28.11 5.00 -9.58
N SER A 6 28.53 3.95 -10.31
CA SER A 6 27.62 3.13 -11.12
C SER A 6 26.55 2.41 -10.28
N ASN A 7 26.93 1.89 -9.11
CA ASN A 7 25.99 1.26 -8.19
C ASN A 7 24.99 2.26 -7.58
N ASN A 8 25.43 3.48 -7.26
CA ASN A 8 24.54 4.55 -6.80
C ASN A 8 23.52 4.95 -7.87
N ILE A 9 23.95 5.10 -9.12
CA ILE A 9 23.07 5.43 -10.26
C ILE A 9 22.02 4.33 -10.47
N LYS A 10 22.42 3.05 -10.45
CA LYS A 10 21.47 1.93 -10.55
C LYS A 10 20.44 1.93 -9.42
N SER A 11 20.89 2.19 -8.17
CA SER A 11 19.99 2.25 -7.02
C SER A 11 19.00 3.42 -7.09
N LEU A 12 19.41 4.55 -7.67
CA LEU A 12 18.54 5.72 -7.90
C LEU A 12 17.50 5.44 -8.98
N HIS A 13 17.88 4.79 -10.08
CA HIS A 13 16.94 4.39 -11.13
C HIS A 13 15.88 3.42 -10.61
N GLU A 14 16.26 2.43 -9.79
CA GLU A 14 15.27 1.49 -9.24
C GLU A 14 14.31 2.18 -8.27
N LYS A 15 14.81 3.07 -7.40
CA LYS A 15 13.96 3.88 -6.53
C LYS A 15 12.97 4.73 -7.33
N LEU A 16 13.44 5.39 -8.38
CA LEU A 16 12.59 6.20 -9.25
C LEU A 16 11.51 5.34 -9.93
N ARG A 17 11.85 4.13 -10.37
CA ARG A 17 10.92 3.19 -11.00
C ARG A 17 9.83 2.74 -10.03
N VAL A 18 10.21 2.37 -8.81
CA VAL A 18 9.28 1.96 -7.75
C VAL A 18 8.37 3.12 -7.33
N ASP A 19 8.96 4.30 -7.08
CA ASP A 19 8.20 5.47 -6.66
C ASP A 19 7.21 5.90 -7.75
N SER A 20 7.61 5.88 -9.03
CA SER A 20 6.72 6.15 -10.17
C SER A 20 5.57 5.14 -10.28
N GLY A 21 5.84 3.85 -10.10
CA GLY A 21 4.80 2.81 -10.08
C GLY A 21 3.81 3.00 -8.93
N SER A 22 4.31 3.30 -7.72
CA SER A 22 3.46 3.57 -6.55
C SER A 22 2.58 4.81 -6.74
N PHE A 23 3.11 5.84 -7.40
CA PHE A 23 2.38 7.06 -7.71
C PHE A 23 1.21 6.79 -8.68
N GLN A 24 1.44 6.01 -9.73
CA GLN A 24 0.39 5.62 -10.67
C GLN A 24 -0.72 4.80 -9.99
N GLN A 25 -0.35 3.88 -9.08
CA GLN A 25 -1.32 3.12 -8.30
C GLN A 25 -2.15 4.02 -7.37
N LEU A 26 -1.50 4.91 -6.63
CA LEU A 26 -2.19 5.90 -5.77
C LEU A 26 -3.12 6.80 -6.58
N GLN A 27 -2.75 7.18 -7.80
CA GLN A 27 -3.58 7.98 -8.69
C GLN A 27 -4.86 7.22 -9.10
N GLN A 28 -4.74 5.93 -9.41
CA GLN A 28 -5.90 5.08 -9.74
C GLN A 28 -6.81 4.88 -8.52
N GLU A 29 -6.23 4.62 -7.34
CA GLU A 29 -7.00 4.49 -6.09
C GLU A 29 -7.73 5.79 -5.73
N LEU A 30 -7.09 6.94 -5.91
CA LEU A 30 -7.72 8.24 -5.71
C LEU A 30 -8.93 8.43 -6.63
N GLN A 31 -8.78 8.11 -7.92
CA GLN A 31 -9.85 8.24 -8.89
C GLN A 31 -11.05 7.34 -8.52
N ALA A 32 -10.78 6.08 -8.14
CA ALA A 32 -11.82 5.16 -7.68
C ALA A 32 -12.52 5.66 -6.40
N ASN A 33 -11.78 6.24 -5.46
CA ASN A 33 -12.37 6.81 -4.24
C ASN A 33 -13.24 8.05 -4.55
N ILE A 34 -12.81 8.92 -5.47
CA ILE A 34 -13.59 10.08 -5.91
C ILE A 34 -14.91 9.64 -6.52
N GLU A 35 -14.89 8.65 -7.40
CA GLU A 35 -16.10 8.10 -8.03
C GLU A 35 -17.05 7.50 -7.00
N ALA A 36 -16.54 6.65 -6.10
CA ALA A 36 -17.34 6.07 -5.03
C ALA A 36 -17.97 7.17 -4.14
N ARG A 37 -17.19 8.18 -3.75
CA ARG A 37 -17.68 9.30 -2.95
C ARG A 37 -18.76 10.10 -3.67
N LYS A 38 -18.58 10.36 -4.97
CA LYS A 38 -19.58 11.04 -5.80
C LYS A 38 -20.89 10.27 -5.80
N THR A 39 -20.85 8.96 -6.03
CA THR A 39 -22.04 8.10 -6.02
C THR A 39 -22.74 8.10 -4.66
N PHE A 40 -22.01 7.90 -3.55
CA PHE A 40 -22.63 7.93 -2.22
C PHE A 40 -23.23 9.29 -1.87
N THR A 41 -22.59 10.38 -2.32
CA THR A 41 -23.09 11.74 -2.07
C THR A 41 -24.38 11.97 -2.85
N GLN A 42 -24.42 11.56 -4.13
CA GLN A 42 -25.63 11.64 -4.96
C GLN A 42 -26.77 10.82 -4.35
N GLN A 43 -26.51 9.58 -3.93
CA GLN A 43 -27.51 8.72 -3.28
C GLN A 43 -28.04 9.33 -1.98
N ALA A 44 -27.15 9.88 -1.14
CA ALA A 44 -27.54 10.52 0.11
C ALA A 44 -28.42 11.75 -0.16
N THR A 45 -28.02 12.64 -1.07
CA THR A 45 -28.79 13.84 -1.41
C THR A 45 -30.16 13.49 -1.99
N GLU A 46 -30.26 12.50 -2.87
CA GLU A 46 -31.55 12.05 -3.42
C GLU A 46 -32.50 11.55 -2.32
N ASN A 47 -31.99 10.70 -1.42
CA ASN A 47 -32.81 10.16 -0.33
C ASN A 47 -33.14 11.22 0.74
N GLU A 48 -32.25 12.18 0.99
CA GLU A 48 -32.54 13.34 1.84
C GLU A 48 -33.67 14.18 1.26
N MET A 49 -33.62 14.49 -0.04
CA MET A 49 -34.71 15.21 -0.71
C MET A 49 -36.05 14.46 -0.62
N VAL A 50 -36.05 13.14 -0.88
CA VAL A 50 -37.26 12.31 -0.74
C VAL A 50 -37.79 12.32 0.70
N LEU A 51 -36.91 12.30 1.70
CA LEU A 51 -37.32 12.35 3.09
C LEU A 51 -37.96 13.69 3.46
N GLU A 52 -37.43 14.81 2.97
CA GLU A 52 -38.01 16.14 3.19
C GLU A 52 -39.37 16.28 2.50
N GLU A 53 -39.51 15.78 1.28
CA GLU A 53 -40.80 15.72 0.58
C GLU A 53 -41.83 14.87 1.36
N LEU A 54 -41.43 13.70 1.88
CA LEU A 54 -42.29 12.84 2.69
C LEU A 54 -42.74 13.52 3.99
N LYS A 55 -41.89 14.32 4.62
CA LYS A 55 -42.24 15.10 5.83
C LYS A 55 -43.18 16.27 5.53
N SER A 56 -43.13 16.80 4.30
CA SER A 56 -43.99 17.91 3.87
C SER A 56 -45.39 17.45 3.43
N LEU A 57 -45.66 16.13 3.41
CA LEU A 57 -46.98 15.60 3.05
C LEU A 57 -48.03 15.91 4.13
N GLU A 58 -49.26 16.14 3.69
CA GLU A 58 -50.41 16.32 4.58
C GLU A 58 -50.77 15.02 5.33
N GLU A 59 -51.36 15.16 6.53
CA GLU A 59 -51.84 14.03 7.31
C GLU A 59 -52.92 13.25 6.53
N GLY A 60 -52.67 11.96 6.28
CA GLY A 60 -53.58 11.10 5.50
C GLY A 60 -53.28 11.02 4.01
N ALA A 61 -52.19 11.62 3.53
CA ALA A 61 -51.72 11.45 2.15
C ALA A 61 -51.44 9.97 1.81
N ASN A 62 -51.80 9.56 0.59
CA ASN A 62 -51.54 8.21 0.11
C ASN A 62 -50.17 8.14 -0.58
N VAL A 63 -49.26 7.33 -0.06
CA VAL A 63 -47.94 7.08 -0.66
C VAL A 63 -47.96 5.75 -1.42
N TYR A 64 -47.31 5.72 -2.58
CA TYR A 64 -47.20 4.51 -3.40
C TYR A 64 -45.73 4.25 -3.74
N LYS A 65 -45.34 2.97 -3.69
CA LYS A 65 -44.02 2.50 -4.09
C LYS A 65 -44.12 1.76 -5.42
N LEU A 66 -43.29 2.14 -6.39
CA LEU A 66 -43.18 1.41 -7.65
C LEU A 66 -42.36 0.13 -7.44
N ILE A 67 -42.97 -1.01 -7.75
CA ILE A 67 -42.35 -2.34 -7.70
C ILE A 67 -42.54 -2.99 -9.08
N GLY A 68 -41.53 -2.89 -9.94
CA GLY A 68 -41.63 -3.36 -11.33
C GLY A 68 -42.74 -2.63 -12.09
N PRO A 69 -43.71 -3.34 -12.70
CA PRO A 69 -44.83 -2.71 -13.41
C PRO A 69 -46.01 -2.29 -12.51
N MET A 70 -45.97 -2.52 -11.20
CA MET A 70 -47.10 -2.22 -10.30
C MET A 70 -46.77 -1.15 -9.24
N LEU A 71 -47.81 -0.42 -8.80
CA LEU A 71 -47.76 0.51 -7.68
C LEU A 71 -48.37 -0.14 -6.44
N ALA A 72 -47.58 -0.30 -5.38
CA ALA A 72 -48.04 -0.81 -4.10
C ALA A 72 -48.32 0.35 -3.13
N LYS A 73 -49.49 0.35 -2.48
CA LYS A 73 -49.82 1.34 -1.46
C LYS A 73 -48.95 1.12 -0.22
N GLN A 74 -48.38 2.19 0.31
CA GLN A 74 -47.50 2.19 1.48
C GLN A 74 -47.96 3.23 2.49
N ASP A 75 -47.80 2.93 3.78
CA ASP A 75 -48.00 3.92 4.85
C ASP A 75 -46.86 4.97 4.82
N VAL A 76 -47.21 6.24 5.05
CA VAL A 76 -46.27 7.36 5.16
C VAL A 76 -45.23 7.09 6.26
N VAL A 77 -45.65 6.52 7.39
CA VAL A 77 -44.74 6.24 8.52
C VAL A 77 -43.71 5.18 8.14
N GLU A 78 -44.16 4.12 7.45
CA GLU A 78 -43.27 3.04 7.01
C GLU A 78 -42.35 3.50 5.89
N ALA A 79 -42.86 4.29 4.92
CA ALA A 79 -42.06 4.90 3.87
C ALA A 79 -40.95 5.78 4.45
N THR A 80 -41.29 6.65 5.40
CA THR A 80 -40.34 7.53 6.09
C THR A 80 -39.26 6.71 6.82
N SER A 81 -39.66 5.71 7.63
CA SER A 81 -38.70 4.86 8.35
C SER A 81 -37.74 4.12 7.40
N ASN A 82 -38.24 3.65 6.25
CA ASN A 82 -37.42 2.96 5.26
C ASN A 82 -36.39 3.89 4.61
N VAL A 83 -36.78 5.12 4.26
CA VAL A 83 -35.84 6.13 3.70
C VAL A 83 -34.81 6.55 4.75
N THR A 84 -35.23 6.76 6.01
CA THR A 84 -34.30 7.09 7.10
C THR A 84 -33.28 5.99 7.33
N LYS A 85 -33.71 4.73 7.43
CA LYS A 85 -32.77 3.59 7.54
C LYS A 85 -31.81 3.53 6.36
N ARG A 86 -32.30 3.79 5.14
CA ARG A 86 -31.44 3.81 3.94
C ARG A 86 -30.35 4.88 4.04
N LEU A 87 -30.69 6.07 4.51
CA LEU A 87 -29.72 7.15 4.76
C LEU A 87 -28.69 6.78 5.83
N GLU A 88 -29.10 6.13 6.91
CA GLU A 88 -28.19 5.63 7.94
C GLU A 88 -27.19 4.62 7.37
N PHE A 89 -27.67 3.66 6.56
CA PHE A 89 -26.81 2.69 5.89
C PHE A 89 -25.80 3.36 4.94
N ILE A 90 -26.25 4.29 4.09
CA ILE A 90 -25.36 5.00 3.15
C ILE A 90 -24.30 5.78 3.93
N ASN A 91 -24.68 6.45 5.02
CA ASN A 91 -23.75 7.21 5.84
C ASN A 91 -22.75 6.31 6.59
N ALA A 92 -23.20 5.19 7.13
CA ALA A 92 -22.34 4.21 7.79
C ALA A 92 -21.33 3.59 6.80
N GLU A 93 -21.78 3.18 5.62
CA GLU A 93 -20.91 2.60 4.59
C GLU A 93 -19.85 3.61 4.11
N ARG A 94 -20.24 4.89 3.93
CA ARG A 94 -19.32 5.98 3.59
C ARG A 94 -18.21 6.15 4.65
N LEU A 95 -18.55 6.04 5.94
CA LEU A 95 -17.57 6.14 7.03
C LEU A 95 -16.64 4.93 7.06
N VAL A 96 -17.18 3.72 6.94
CA VAL A 96 -16.39 2.48 6.90
C VAL A 96 -15.42 2.49 5.72
N LYS A 97 -15.90 2.85 4.52
CA LYS A 97 -15.06 2.95 3.31
C LYS A 97 -13.89 3.91 3.53
N ARG A 98 -14.17 5.10 4.08
CA ARG A 98 -13.14 6.09 4.43
C ARG A 98 -12.12 5.55 5.44
N PHE A 99 -12.56 4.78 6.44
CA PHE A 99 -11.67 4.21 7.45
C PHE A 99 -10.78 3.09 6.88
N VAL A 100 -11.34 2.22 6.04
CA VAL A 100 -10.58 1.14 5.36
C VAL A 100 -9.54 1.72 4.41
N ASP A 101 -9.92 2.71 3.59
CA ASP A 101 -8.99 3.37 2.66
C ASP A 101 -7.85 4.07 3.40
N PHE A 102 -8.17 4.74 4.51
CA PHE A 102 -7.16 5.36 5.38
C PHE A 102 -6.21 4.32 6.01
N SER A 103 -6.76 3.20 6.49
CA SER A 103 -5.97 2.11 7.09
C SER A 103 -5.09 1.41 6.05
N ARG A 104 -5.57 1.24 4.82
CA ARG A 104 -4.83 0.66 3.70
C ARG A 104 -3.65 1.53 3.29
N SER A 105 -3.84 2.84 3.13
CA SER A 105 -2.75 3.77 2.81
C SER A 105 -1.66 3.77 3.88
N ARG A 106 -2.06 3.73 5.16
CA ARG A 106 -1.12 3.66 6.29
C ARG A 106 -0.39 2.31 6.37
N SER A 107 -1.07 1.21 6.10
CA SER A 107 -0.48 -0.13 6.08
C SER A 107 0.49 -0.30 4.92
N PHE A 108 0.16 0.24 3.74
CA PHE A 108 1.04 0.23 2.56
C PHE A 108 2.33 1.02 2.81
N CYS A 109 2.25 2.22 3.38
CA CYS A 109 3.45 3.01 3.71
C CYS A 109 4.31 2.33 4.80
N PHE A 110 3.67 1.60 5.72
CA PHE A 110 4.37 0.84 6.74
C PHE A 110 5.06 -0.41 6.16
N SER A 111 4.39 -1.15 5.27
CA SER A 111 4.95 -2.36 4.66
C SER A 111 6.17 -2.06 3.78
N THR A 112 6.13 -1.00 2.95
CA THR A 112 7.29 -0.64 2.11
C THR A 112 8.49 -0.20 2.95
N ARG A 113 8.26 0.43 4.11
CA ARG A 113 9.34 0.83 5.03
C ARG A 113 9.99 -0.39 5.69
N LEU A 114 9.19 -1.38 6.08
CA LEU A 114 9.68 -2.64 6.61
C LEU A 114 10.49 -3.41 5.57
N GLU A 115 10.01 -3.47 4.33
CA GLU A 115 10.68 -4.16 3.22
C GLU A 115 12.03 -3.51 2.87
N LYS A 116 12.08 -2.17 2.75
CA LYS A 116 13.34 -1.43 2.55
C LYS A 116 14.32 -1.61 3.71
N ALA A 117 13.83 -1.73 4.94
CA ALA A 117 14.68 -2.02 6.10
C ALA A 117 15.23 -3.45 6.06
N ALA A 118 14.44 -4.43 5.65
CA ALA A 118 14.85 -5.83 5.49
C ALA A 118 15.93 -5.98 4.39
N GLU A 119 15.73 -5.38 3.22
CA GLU A 119 16.73 -5.39 2.13
C GLU A 119 18.06 -4.75 2.56
N ALA A 120 18.03 -3.71 3.39
CA ALA A 120 19.25 -3.07 3.89
C ALA A 120 20.01 -3.98 4.85
N ILE A 121 19.30 -4.83 5.61
CA ILE A 121 19.90 -5.84 6.48
C ILE A 121 20.52 -6.97 5.65
N GLU A 122 19.81 -7.46 4.64
CA GLU A 122 20.33 -8.49 3.71
C GLU A 122 21.59 -8.02 2.99
N LYS A 123 21.59 -6.78 2.45
CA LYS A 123 22.79 -6.22 1.81
C LYS A 123 23.97 -6.10 2.75
N LYS A 124 23.73 -5.73 4.01
CA LYS A 124 24.80 -5.68 5.03
C LYS A 124 25.33 -7.08 5.31
N PHE A 125 24.45 -8.08 5.42
CA PHE A 125 24.83 -9.47 5.61
C PHE A 125 25.69 -10.00 4.44
N ASP A 126 25.25 -9.81 3.19
CA ASP A 126 26.00 -10.21 2.00
C ASP A 126 27.34 -9.50 1.84
N GLN A 127 27.42 -8.25 2.32
CA GLN A 127 28.67 -7.50 2.35
C GLN A 127 29.65 -8.11 3.36
N THR A 128 29.18 -8.39 4.58
CA THR A 128 29.99 -9.04 5.62
C THR A 128 30.45 -10.45 5.21
N GLN A 129 29.60 -11.24 4.56
CA GLN A 129 29.98 -12.57 4.04
C GLN A 129 31.07 -12.49 2.98
N ARG A 130 30.99 -11.52 2.06
CA ARG A 130 32.05 -11.28 1.07
C ARG A 130 33.37 -10.85 1.73
N ASP A 131 33.31 -9.96 2.71
CA ASP A 131 34.50 -9.51 3.43
C ASP A 131 35.17 -10.68 4.19
N ILE A 132 34.38 -11.59 4.79
CA ILE A 132 34.87 -12.82 5.43
C ILE A 132 35.57 -13.73 4.42
N GLN A 133 34.99 -13.97 3.24
CA GLN A 133 35.62 -14.79 2.20
C GLN A 133 36.94 -14.18 1.71
N ILE A 134 36.99 -12.86 1.53
CA ILE A 134 38.22 -12.14 1.13
C ILE A 134 39.30 -12.30 2.21
N LEU A 135 38.93 -12.20 3.49
CA LEU A 135 39.86 -12.40 4.60
C LEU A 135 40.41 -13.83 4.63
N GLN A 136 39.55 -14.84 4.42
CA GLN A 136 39.98 -16.24 4.32
C GLN A 136 40.95 -16.45 3.14
N GLN A 137 40.69 -15.84 1.99
CA GLN A 137 41.57 -15.93 0.82
C GLN A 137 42.93 -15.25 1.06
N ARG A 138 42.97 -14.09 1.75
CA ARG A 138 44.23 -13.42 2.13
C ARG A 138 45.04 -14.22 3.14
N ILE A 139 44.40 -14.82 4.13
CA ILE A 139 45.07 -15.69 5.11
C ILE A 139 45.71 -16.90 4.41
N ALA A 140 45.02 -17.51 3.45
CA ALA A 140 45.58 -18.60 2.65
C ALA A 140 46.83 -18.17 1.86
N GLN A 141 46.81 -16.98 1.23
CA GLN A 141 47.96 -16.44 0.50
C GLN A 141 49.18 -16.16 1.41
N LEU A 142 48.95 -15.66 2.63
CA LEU A 142 50.01 -15.45 3.62
C LEU A 142 50.63 -16.77 4.11
N SER A 143 49.83 -17.85 4.20
CA SER A 143 50.33 -19.18 4.58
C SER A 143 51.24 -19.81 3.50
N THR A 144 50.98 -19.54 2.21
CA THR A 144 51.83 -20.01 1.11
C THR A 144 53.11 -19.18 0.92
N GLY A 145 53.11 -17.91 1.35
CA GLY A 145 54.29 -17.02 1.28
C GLY A 145 55.39 -17.35 2.29
N ALA A 146 55.05 -18.03 3.40
CA ALA A 146 56.03 -18.45 4.40
C ALA A 146 56.85 -19.70 4.00
N ALA A 147 56.44 -20.44 2.95
CA ALA A 147 57.14 -21.64 2.49
C ALA A 147 58.27 -21.38 1.47
N ALA A 148 58.46 -20.15 0.98
CA ALA A 148 59.47 -19.83 -0.03
C ALA A 148 60.73 -19.12 0.50
N GLY A 149 60.86 -18.93 1.83
CA GLY A 149 61.92 -18.13 2.45
C GLY A 149 62.91 -18.87 3.36
N GLY A 150 62.86 -20.20 3.45
CA GLY A 150 63.70 -20.95 4.39
C GLY A 150 64.14 -22.31 3.87
N GLY A 151 65.31 -22.37 3.24
CA GLY A 151 65.94 -23.64 2.88
C GLY A 151 67.17 -23.46 1.99
N GLY A 152 68.35 -23.37 2.60
CA GLY A 152 69.60 -23.36 1.85
C GLY A 152 70.83 -22.85 2.62
N ALA A 153 70.98 -23.23 3.88
CA ALA A 153 72.27 -23.17 4.55
C ALA A 153 72.89 -24.58 4.56
N MET A 154 74.21 -24.63 4.38
CA MET A 154 75.13 -25.68 4.82
C MET A 154 75.38 -26.89 3.88
N LEU A 155 76.61 -26.95 3.32
CA LEU A 155 77.64 -28.01 3.50
C LEU A 155 78.43 -28.36 2.21
N ASP A 156 79.72 -28.01 2.15
CA ASP A 156 80.89 -28.89 1.88
C ASP A 156 82.17 -28.02 1.80
N THR A 157 83.20 -28.12 2.64
CA THR A 157 84.21 -29.18 2.89
C THR A 157 84.97 -29.67 1.66
N ALA A 158 86.07 -28.99 1.30
CA ALA A 158 87.36 -29.54 0.88
C ALA A 158 88.37 -28.41 0.62
#